data_AF-A0A538PBC2-F1
#
_entry.id   AF-A0A538PBC2-F1
#
_cell.length_a   1.000
_cell.length_b   1.000
_cell.length_c   1.000
_cell.angle_alpha   90.00
_cell.angle_beta   90.00
_cell.angle_gamma   90.00
#
_symmetry.space_group_name_H-M   'P 1'
#
loop_
_entity.id
_entity.type
_entity.pdbx_description
1 polymer ?
#
loop_
_entity_poly.entity_id
_entity_poly.type
_entity_poly.pdbx_seq_one_letter_code
_entity_poly.pdbx_strand_id
1 'polypeptide(L)'
;MPPVVRASPFPDVVVVTTNPPALPQPDPMPAPTQPHAPGSAGVAQDLVARLSRPDLFAGGVTPQKVEELKGSFKQLAEQGGASVPAIREFLDRFQDIDFDAVGAGKQVGYPSLRIGLLNVLGQIGEPEAAELSLQTLQKTGDPLEIALLAKGLEKQLPPEQFREAALTAASEALAQAASGKWDGRSVTPLFEVLQKYGDQSVVNVLEQSAGKWNYYSTLALAGLPDGAGIPTLVRLAQDPAITGVGNGDFALRPLAQAAMQFPEARTALMDQAKLNQIPDRAWPAVATSLAGTYIQYGNQLFGSTAPPVVWSNDQINQRVALIDQMLGVTTSPAGAQALQNARAQVVAKLPRQ
;
A
#
# COMPACT_ATOMS: atom_id res chain seq x y z
N MET A 1 -52.10 9.09 -28.64
CA MET A 1 -50.67 8.94 -28.31
C MET A 1 -50.53 9.04 -26.80
N PRO A 2 -50.08 7.97 -26.12
CA PRO A 2 -49.75 8.05 -24.69
C PRO A 2 -48.40 8.77 -24.52
N PRO A 3 -48.14 9.41 -23.36
CA PRO A 3 -46.90 10.12 -23.13
C PRO A 3 -45.74 9.13 -22.96
N VAL A 4 -44.64 9.41 -23.66
CA VAL A 4 -43.36 8.70 -23.50
C VAL A 4 -42.77 9.12 -22.16
N VAL A 5 -42.80 8.21 -21.19
CA VAL A 5 -42.04 8.35 -19.94
C VAL A 5 -40.55 8.24 -20.31
N ARG A 6 -39.81 9.34 -20.19
CA ARG A 6 -38.34 9.32 -20.30
C ARG A 6 -37.80 8.56 -19.09
N ALA A 7 -37.34 7.34 -19.30
CA ALA A 7 -36.57 6.61 -18.32
C ALA A 7 -35.32 7.41 -17.93
N SER A 8 -35.09 7.56 -16.62
CA SER A 8 -33.88 8.14 -16.04
C SER A 8 -32.65 7.33 -16.53
N PRO A 9 -31.57 7.98 -17.01
CA PRO A 9 -30.43 7.28 -17.62
C PRO A 9 -29.43 6.68 -16.62
N PHE A 10 -29.71 6.75 -15.32
CA PHE A 10 -28.82 6.20 -14.31
C PHE A 10 -29.47 4.96 -13.69
N PRO A 11 -28.94 3.74 -13.93
CA PRO A 11 -29.33 2.60 -13.10
C PRO A 11 -29.06 2.95 -11.64
N ASP A 12 -29.81 2.37 -10.71
CA ASP A 12 -29.61 2.52 -9.27
C ASP A 12 -28.18 2.07 -8.90
N VAL A 13 -27.22 2.99 -8.99
CA VAL A 13 -25.85 2.77 -8.53
C VAL A 13 -25.95 2.72 -7.01
N VAL A 14 -25.74 1.55 -6.44
CA VAL A 14 -25.72 1.37 -5.00
C VAL A 14 -24.51 2.12 -4.45
N VAL A 15 -24.75 3.32 -3.92
CA VAL A 15 -23.70 4.19 -3.35
C VAL A 15 -23.30 3.69 -1.96
N VAL A 16 -24.17 2.96 -1.26
CA VAL A 16 -23.91 2.47 0.09
C VAL A 16 -23.28 1.08 0.04
N THR A 17 -22.08 0.93 0.58
CA THR A 17 -21.37 -0.36 0.63
C THR A 17 -21.10 -0.79 2.08
N THR A 18 -20.85 -2.09 2.27
CA THR A 18 -20.43 -2.64 3.56
C THR A 18 -18.93 -2.87 3.56
N ASN A 19 -18.25 -2.43 4.62
CA ASN A 19 -16.82 -2.67 4.77
C ASN A 19 -16.56 -3.91 5.62
N PRO A 20 -15.58 -4.74 5.23
CA PRO A 20 -15.32 -6.00 5.89
C PRO A 20 -14.76 -5.73 7.29
N PRO A 21 -15.34 -6.31 8.35
CA PRO A 21 -14.68 -6.36 9.64
C PRO A 21 -13.48 -7.31 9.57
N ALA A 22 -12.58 -7.18 10.54
CA ALA A 22 -11.61 -8.23 10.85
C ALA A 22 -12.35 -9.54 11.23
N LEU A 23 -11.62 -10.68 11.27
CA LEU A 23 -12.15 -11.99 11.69
C LEU A 23 -12.98 -11.92 12.99
N PRO A 24 -13.91 -12.86 13.27
CA PRO A 24 -14.96 -12.65 14.27
C PRO A 24 -14.40 -12.31 15.66
N GLN A 25 -14.73 -11.10 16.14
CA GLN A 25 -14.33 -10.61 17.45
C GLN A 25 -15.51 -10.48 18.42
N PRO A 26 -15.25 -10.57 19.74
CA PRO A 26 -16.26 -10.43 20.79
C PRO A 26 -16.85 -9.02 20.87
N ASP A 27 -18.03 -8.91 21.50
CA ASP A 27 -18.79 -7.67 21.64
C ASP A 27 -17.99 -6.50 22.25
N PRO A 28 -18.29 -5.23 21.86
CA PRO A 28 -17.53 -4.07 22.29
C PRO A 28 -17.67 -3.80 23.79
N MET A 29 -16.55 -3.44 24.46
CA MET A 29 -16.62 -2.77 25.77
C MET A 29 -17.04 -1.30 25.59
N PRO A 30 -17.89 -0.76 26.49
CA PRO A 30 -18.30 0.64 26.43
C PRO A 30 -17.14 1.58 26.80
N ALA A 31 -16.90 2.59 25.97
CA ALA A 31 -15.89 3.62 26.20
C ALA A 31 -16.38 4.70 27.21
N PRO A 32 -15.47 5.34 27.98
CA PRO A 32 -15.83 6.42 28.89
C PRO A 32 -16.18 7.72 28.15
N THR A 33 -17.23 8.41 28.62
CA THR A 33 -17.68 9.71 28.11
C THR A 33 -16.83 10.84 28.67
N GLN A 34 -16.06 11.55 27.85
CA GLN A 34 -15.41 12.79 28.25
C GLN A 34 -16.27 14.03 27.94
N PRO A 35 -16.27 15.09 28.76
CA PRO A 35 -17.01 16.31 28.50
C PRO A 35 -16.31 17.17 27.43
N HIS A 36 -17.06 17.61 26.42
CA HIS A 36 -16.60 18.59 25.43
C HIS A 36 -17.54 19.81 25.42
N ALA A 37 -17.05 20.94 24.91
CA ALA A 37 -17.82 22.19 24.87
C ALA A 37 -19.14 22.00 24.08
N PRO A 38 -20.31 22.37 24.63
CA PRO A 38 -21.62 21.96 24.12
C PRO A 38 -22.04 22.51 22.75
N GLY A 39 -21.23 23.38 22.12
CA GLY A 39 -21.54 23.99 20.82
C GLY A 39 -20.85 23.35 19.60
N SER A 40 -19.61 22.85 19.74
CA SER A 40 -18.83 22.31 18.62
C SER A 40 -19.20 20.87 18.27
N ALA A 41 -19.58 20.07 19.25
CA ALA A 41 -20.00 18.67 19.03
C ALA A 41 -21.23 18.56 18.11
N GLY A 42 -22.19 19.50 18.20
CA GLY A 42 -23.37 19.53 17.33
C GLY A 42 -23.03 19.82 15.87
N VAL A 43 -22.06 20.72 15.62
CA VAL A 43 -21.65 21.07 14.25
C VAL A 43 -21.00 19.87 13.55
N ALA A 44 -20.13 19.15 14.24
CA ALA A 44 -19.50 17.94 13.70
C ALA A 44 -20.53 16.82 13.41
N GLN A 45 -21.49 16.61 14.31
CA GLN A 45 -22.59 15.67 14.09
C GLN A 45 -23.41 16.04 12.85
N ASP A 46 -23.78 17.30 12.69
CA ASP A 46 -24.53 17.78 11.52
C ASP A 46 -23.75 17.63 10.22
N LEU A 47 -22.42 17.81 10.25
CA LEU A 47 -21.57 17.59 9.08
C LEU A 47 -21.54 16.10 8.68
N VAL A 48 -21.24 15.20 9.62
CA VAL A 48 -21.20 13.76 9.34
C VAL A 48 -22.58 13.24 8.92
N ALA A 49 -23.67 13.71 9.54
CA ALA A 49 -25.02 13.36 9.17
C ALA A 49 -25.39 13.81 7.75
N ARG A 50 -24.91 14.99 7.30
CA ARG A 50 -25.09 15.46 5.92
C ARG A 50 -24.28 14.64 4.94
N LEU A 51 -23.02 14.36 5.26
CA LEU A 51 -22.11 13.59 4.39
C LEU A 51 -22.57 12.13 4.22
N SER A 52 -23.19 11.53 5.23
CA SER A 52 -23.64 10.13 5.23
C SER A 52 -25.00 9.90 4.57
N ARG A 53 -25.60 10.92 3.96
CA ARG A 53 -26.90 10.81 3.30
C ARG A 53 -26.80 9.89 2.06
N PRO A 54 -27.63 8.84 1.93
CA PRO A 54 -27.61 7.97 0.76
C PRO A 54 -27.92 8.71 -0.56
N ASP A 55 -28.68 9.81 -0.47
CA ASP A 55 -29.06 10.68 -1.59
C ASP A 55 -28.08 11.84 -1.83
N LEU A 56 -26.87 11.80 -1.25
CA LEU A 56 -25.85 12.86 -1.38
C LEU A 56 -25.63 13.29 -2.84
N PHE A 57 -25.58 12.31 -3.75
CA PHE A 57 -25.41 12.52 -5.19
C PHE A 57 -26.71 12.41 -6.00
N ALA A 58 -27.88 12.48 -5.36
CA ALA A 58 -29.15 12.58 -6.07
C ALA A 58 -29.15 13.83 -6.97
N GLY A 59 -29.40 13.63 -8.27
CA GLY A 59 -29.28 14.67 -9.29
C GLY A 59 -27.87 14.86 -9.89
N GLY A 60 -26.93 13.96 -9.58
CA GLY A 60 -25.60 13.91 -10.18
C GLY A 60 -24.48 14.59 -9.39
N VAL A 61 -23.26 14.43 -9.89
CA VAL A 61 -22.03 15.05 -9.35
C VAL A 61 -21.87 16.44 -9.96
N THR A 62 -22.11 17.48 -9.16
CA THR A 62 -21.93 18.87 -9.57
C THR A 62 -20.69 19.48 -8.92
N PRO A 63 -20.02 20.46 -9.55
CA PRO A 63 -18.86 21.12 -8.96
C PRO A 63 -19.16 21.73 -7.58
N GLN A 64 -20.35 22.30 -7.40
CA GLN A 64 -20.78 22.87 -6.13
C GLN A 64 -20.85 21.79 -5.03
N LYS A 65 -21.46 20.64 -5.29
CA LYS A 65 -21.52 19.54 -4.32
C LYS A 65 -20.11 19.05 -3.95
N VAL A 66 -19.22 18.91 -4.93
CA VAL A 66 -17.84 18.49 -4.68
C VAL A 66 -17.13 19.47 -3.74
N GLU A 67 -17.28 20.78 -3.96
CA GLU A 67 -16.69 21.80 -3.09
C GLU A 67 -17.33 21.82 -1.69
N GLU A 68 -18.65 21.59 -1.59
CA GLU A 68 -19.34 21.43 -0.30
C GLU A 68 -18.82 20.22 0.49
N LEU A 69 -18.58 19.07 -0.18
CA LEU A 69 -17.99 17.89 0.44
C LEU A 69 -16.57 18.18 0.94
N LYS A 70 -15.70 18.78 0.11
CA LYS A 70 -14.34 19.16 0.50
C LYS A 70 -14.33 20.11 1.68
N GLY A 71 -15.20 21.13 1.64
CA GLY A 71 -15.38 22.09 2.72
C GLY A 71 -15.79 21.41 4.03
N SER A 72 -16.67 20.41 3.94
CA SER A 72 -17.12 19.64 5.12
C SER A 72 -15.99 18.84 5.77
N PHE A 73 -15.15 18.14 4.98
CA PHE A 73 -13.98 17.44 5.52
C PHE A 73 -12.99 18.41 6.18
N LYS A 74 -12.73 19.55 5.53
CA LYS A 74 -11.87 20.60 6.08
C LYS A 74 -12.41 21.14 7.41
N GLN A 75 -13.71 21.41 7.47
CA GLN A 75 -14.36 21.92 8.69
C GLN A 75 -14.35 20.88 9.82
N LEU A 76 -14.45 19.58 9.51
CA LEU A 76 -14.30 18.52 10.50
C LEU A 76 -12.86 18.48 11.06
N ALA A 77 -11.85 18.63 10.21
CA ALA A 77 -10.45 18.69 10.65
C ALA A 77 -10.17 19.94 11.50
N GLU A 78 -10.69 21.11 11.10
CA GLU A 78 -10.55 22.37 11.85
C GLU A 78 -11.22 22.34 13.23
N GLN A 79 -12.26 21.51 13.41
CA GLN A 79 -12.91 21.31 14.71
C GLN A 79 -12.12 20.42 15.68
N GLY A 80 -11.05 19.76 15.21
CA GLY A 80 -10.16 18.97 16.06
C GLY A 80 -10.88 17.84 16.82
N GLY A 81 -10.53 17.66 18.10
CA GLY A 81 -11.11 16.65 18.98
C GLY A 81 -12.65 16.65 19.05
N ALA A 82 -13.31 17.78 18.85
CA ALA A 82 -14.77 17.87 18.86
C ALA A 82 -15.46 17.04 17.75
N SER A 83 -14.74 16.75 16.66
CA SER A 83 -15.23 15.91 15.56
C SER A 83 -15.15 14.41 15.84
N VAL A 84 -14.27 13.99 16.76
CA VAL A 84 -13.95 12.57 16.99
C VAL A 84 -15.19 11.73 17.36
N PRO A 85 -16.11 12.18 18.24
CA PRO A 85 -17.30 11.39 18.57
C PRO A 85 -18.23 11.14 17.37
N ALA A 86 -18.45 12.16 16.53
CA ALA A 86 -19.30 12.03 15.34
C ALA A 86 -18.67 11.09 14.30
N ILE A 87 -17.34 11.15 14.15
CA ILE A 87 -16.60 10.25 13.26
C ILE A 87 -16.70 8.80 13.78
N ARG A 88 -16.48 8.58 15.09
CA ARG A 88 -16.60 7.26 15.72
C ARG A 88 -17.95 6.61 15.43
N GLU A 89 -19.03 7.36 15.65
CA GLU A 89 -20.39 6.86 15.45
C GLU A 89 -20.64 6.40 14.00
N PHE A 90 -20.08 7.10 13.01
CA PHE A 90 -20.13 6.66 11.63
C PHE A 90 -19.27 5.41 11.39
N LEU A 91 -18.04 5.39 11.90
CA LEU A 91 -17.10 4.29 11.67
C LEU A 91 -17.60 2.95 12.25
N ASP A 92 -18.27 2.98 13.40
CA ASP A 92 -18.82 1.78 14.05
C ASP A 92 -19.98 1.12 13.27
N ARG A 93 -20.52 1.78 12.24
CA ARG A 93 -21.60 1.21 11.40
C ARG A 93 -21.09 0.24 10.33
N PHE A 94 -19.79 0.19 10.06
CA PHE A 94 -19.18 -0.59 8.96
C PHE A 94 -19.87 -0.38 7.60
N GLN A 95 -20.42 0.82 7.40
CA GLN A 95 -21.01 1.27 6.15
C GLN A 95 -20.14 2.35 5.53
N ASP A 96 -20.25 2.49 4.23
CA ASP A 96 -19.53 3.49 3.47
C ASP A 96 -20.41 4.08 2.36
N ILE A 97 -20.03 5.27 1.89
CA ILE A 97 -20.61 5.94 0.72
C ILE A 97 -19.53 5.98 -0.35
N ASP A 98 -19.65 5.12 -1.36
CA ASP A 98 -18.70 4.97 -2.46
C ASP A 98 -18.81 6.15 -3.44
N PHE A 99 -17.81 7.02 -3.41
CA PHE A 99 -17.73 8.19 -4.29
C PHE A 99 -17.24 7.81 -5.68
N ASP A 100 -16.44 6.75 -5.82
CA ASP A 100 -15.95 6.28 -7.12
C ASP A 100 -17.07 5.63 -7.94
N ALA A 101 -18.03 4.98 -7.29
CA ALA A 101 -19.22 4.41 -7.94
C ALA A 101 -20.00 5.44 -8.77
N VAL A 102 -19.96 6.72 -8.37
CA VAL A 102 -20.60 7.84 -9.08
C VAL A 102 -19.61 8.77 -9.81
N GLY A 103 -18.32 8.40 -9.83
CA GLY A 103 -17.26 9.19 -10.48
C GLY A 103 -16.87 10.48 -9.74
N ALA A 104 -17.28 10.64 -8.49
CA ALA A 104 -16.95 11.79 -7.65
C ALA A 104 -15.60 11.66 -6.94
N GLY A 105 -15.09 10.44 -6.74
CA GLY A 105 -13.98 10.21 -5.80
C GLY A 105 -12.72 10.99 -6.12
N LYS A 106 -12.27 11.01 -7.39
CA LYS A 106 -11.14 11.85 -7.83
C LYS A 106 -11.38 13.35 -7.64
N GLN A 107 -12.62 13.81 -7.80
CA GLN A 107 -12.96 15.23 -7.70
C GLN A 107 -12.98 15.69 -6.24
N VAL A 108 -13.48 14.83 -5.34
CA VAL A 108 -13.54 15.05 -3.89
C VAL A 108 -12.16 14.87 -3.26
N GLY A 109 -11.34 13.96 -3.78
CA GLY A 109 -10.01 13.60 -3.27
C GLY A 109 -9.97 12.31 -2.46
N TYR A 110 -11.11 11.64 -2.30
CA TYR A 110 -11.25 10.37 -1.58
C TYR A 110 -12.15 9.43 -2.37
N PRO A 111 -11.88 8.12 -2.39
CA PRO A 111 -12.74 7.14 -3.06
C PRO A 111 -14.09 6.94 -2.36
N SER A 112 -14.18 7.29 -1.06
CA SER A 112 -15.40 7.12 -0.27
C SER A 112 -15.46 8.06 0.93
N LEU A 113 -16.63 8.15 1.56
CA LEU A 113 -16.83 8.92 2.78
C LEU A 113 -15.95 8.41 3.91
N ARG A 114 -15.93 7.09 4.13
CA ARG A 114 -15.19 6.49 5.23
C ARG A 114 -13.69 6.74 5.10
N ILE A 115 -13.12 6.60 3.90
CA ILE A 115 -11.71 6.94 3.65
C ILE A 115 -11.44 8.44 3.92
N GLY A 116 -12.36 9.32 3.55
CA GLY A 116 -12.27 10.75 3.88
C GLY A 116 -12.27 11.02 5.39
N LEU A 117 -13.14 10.36 6.15
CA LEU A 117 -13.21 10.51 7.61
C LEU A 117 -11.97 9.94 8.33
N LEU A 118 -11.43 8.81 7.86
CA LEU A 118 -10.15 8.30 8.36
C LEU A 118 -9.00 9.26 8.08
N ASN A 119 -9.02 9.92 6.92
CA ASN A 119 -8.04 10.97 6.63
C ASN A 119 -8.17 12.15 7.59
N VAL A 120 -9.40 12.58 7.91
CA VAL A 120 -9.66 13.63 8.90
C VAL A 120 -9.09 13.27 10.28
N LEU A 121 -9.26 12.03 10.76
CA LEU A 121 -8.63 11.59 12.01
C LEU A 121 -7.11 11.75 11.99
N GLY A 122 -6.48 11.43 10.85
CA GLY A 122 -5.06 11.65 10.61
C GLY A 122 -4.64 13.13 10.68
N GLN A 123 -5.53 14.05 10.29
CA GLN A 123 -5.28 15.50 10.30
C GLN A 123 -5.51 16.14 11.67
N ILE A 124 -6.46 15.64 12.47
CA ILE A 124 -6.76 16.17 13.80
C ILE A 124 -5.53 16.03 14.72
N GLY A 125 -4.86 14.87 14.73
CA GLY A 125 -3.57 14.70 15.41
C GLY A 125 -3.62 14.74 16.95
N GLU A 126 -4.80 14.90 17.54
CA GLU A 126 -5.02 14.86 19.00
C GLU A 126 -5.11 13.40 19.51
N PRO A 127 -4.81 13.14 20.81
CA PRO A 127 -4.76 11.79 21.38
C PRO A 127 -6.04 10.97 21.16
N GLU A 128 -7.21 11.61 21.24
CA GLU A 128 -8.51 10.97 21.06
C GLU A 128 -8.71 10.47 19.61
N ALA A 129 -8.16 11.20 18.63
CA ALA A 129 -8.19 10.80 17.22
C ALA A 129 -7.22 9.65 16.94
N ALA A 130 -6.05 9.64 17.59
CA ALA A 130 -5.10 8.53 17.54
C ALA A 130 -5.69 7.26 18.15
N GLU A 131 -6.35 7.37 19.31
CA GLU A 131 -7.01 6.25 19.97
C GLU A 131 -8.12 5.66 19.09
N LEU A 132 -8.98 6.52 18.51
CA LEU A 132 -10.00 6.05 17.58
C LEU A 132 -9.39 5.39 16.33
N SER A 133 -8.28 5.93 15.81
CA SER A 133 -7.58 5.34 14.66
C SER A 133 -7.05 3.94 14.99
N LEU A 134 -6.47 3.75 16.19
CA LEU A 134 -5.98 2.45 16.64
C LEU A 134 -7.13 1.44 16.86
N GLN A 135 -8.22 1.87 17.49
CA GLN A 135 -9.41 1.03 17.67
C GLN A 135 -10.02 0.62 16.31
N THR A 136 -10.04 1.52 15.33
CA THR A 136 -10.55 1.22 14.00
C THR A 136 -9.62 0.26 13.25
N LEU A 137 -8.30 0.45 13.37
CA LEU A 137 -7.29 -0.41 12.75
C LEU A 137 -7.41 -1.87 13.22
N GLN A 138 -7.73 -2.08 14.49
CA GLN A 138 -7.94 -3.41 15.08
C GLN A 138 -9.23 -4.10 14.62
N LYS A 139 -10.19 -3.35 14.08
CA LYS A 139 -11.53 -3.85 13.71
C LYS A 139 -11.75 -3.97 12.22
N THR A 140 -11.01 -3.23 11.39
CA THR A 140 -11.22 -3.19 9.94
C THR A 140 -10.45 -4.30 9.24
N GLY A 141 -11.08 -4.93 8.25
CA GLY A 141 -10.44 -5.85 7.30
C GLY A 141 -10.19 -5.20 5.93
N ASP A 142 -10.49 -3.90 5.77
CA ASP A 142 -10.29 -3.21 4.49
C ASP A 142 -8.81 -2.82 4.29
N PRO A 143 -8.16 -3.21 3.18
CA PRO A 143 -6.75 -2.96 2.95
C PRO A 143 -6.38 -1.48 2.94
N LEU A 144 -7.22 -0.66 2.31
CA LEU A 144 -6.95 0.76 2.17
C LEU A 144 -7.13 1.45 3.52
N GLU A 145 -8.14 1.09 4.30
CA GLU A 145 -8.31 1.58 5.67
C GLU A 145 -7.10 1.25 6.53
N ILE A 146 -6.65 -0.02 6.53
CA ILE A 146 -5.48 -0.48 7.32
C ILE A 146 -4.24 0.38 7.01
N ALA A 147 -3.94 0.57 5.73
CA ALA A 147 -2.77 1.34 5.32
C ALA A 147 -2.90 2.83 5.65
N LEU A 148 -4.09 3.41 5.47
CA LEU A 148 -4.33 4.83 5.74
C LEU A 148 -4.28 5.14 7.24
N LEU A 149 -4.82 4.24 8.06
CA LEU A 149 -4.76 4.30 9.52
C LEU A 149 -3.32 4.16 10.02
N ALA A 150 -2.57 3.16 9.55
CA ALA A 150 -1.17 2.98 9.93
C ALA A 150 -0.32 4.22 9.58
N LYS A 151 -0.52 4.79 8.38
CA LYS A 151 0.13 6.03 7.94
C LYS A 151 -0.27 7.25 8.77
N GLY A 152 -1.54 7.33 9.18
CA GLY A 152 -2.03 8.38 10.08
C GLY A 152 -1.38 8.30 11.46
N LEU A 153 -1.37 7.09 12.04
CA LEU A 153 -0.79 6.79 13.34
C LEU A 153 0.72 7.05 13.38
N GLU A 154 1.47 6.78 12.30
CA GLU A 154 2.91 7.10 12.21
C GLU A 154 3.22 8.59 12.44
N LYS A 155 2.26 9.48 12.16
CA LYS A 155 2.43 10.93 12.40
C LYS A 155 2.10 11.35 13.84
N GLN A 156 1.36 10.51 14.56
CA GLN A 156 0.74 10.85 15.84
C GLN A 156 1.39 10.11 17.01
N LEU A 157 1.83 8.87 16.78
CA LEU A 157 2.34 7.97 17.80
C LEU A 157 3.73 7.44 17.40
N PRO A 158 4.58 7.16 18.39
CA PRO A 158 5.79 6.34 18.17
C PRO A 158 5.44 4.96 17.60
N PRO A 159 6.29 4.39 16.70
CA PRO A 159 6.05 3.10 16.06
C PRO A 159 5.68 1.96 17.02
N GLU A 160 6.33 1.88 18.17
CA GLU A 160 6.10 0.86 19.20
C GLU A 160 4.66 0.80 19.73
N GLN A 161 3.87 1.88 19.56
CA GLN A 161 2.50 1.94 20.06
C GLN A 161 1.45 1.43 19.05
N PHE A 162 1.76 1.38 17.75
CA PHE A 162 0.78 0.99 16.72
C PHE A 162 1.27 -0.09 15.76
N ARG A 163 2.59 -0.31 15.67
CA ARG A 163 3.21 -1.21 14.70
C ARG A 163 2.64 -2.62 14.78
N GLU A 164 2.52 -3.19 15.98
CA GLU A 164 1.98 -4.53 16.15
C GLU A 164 0.54 -4.63 15.64
N ALA A 165 -0.32 -3.67 15.99
CA ALA A 165 -1.69 -3.63 15.50
C ALA A 165 -1.76 -3.53 13.97
N ALA A 166 -0.90 -2.72 13.34
CA ALA A 166 -0.84 -2.59 11.89
C ALA A 166 -0.41 -3.88 11.20
N LEU A 167 0.62 -4.56 11.73
CA LEU A 167 1.12 -5.82 11.18
C LEU A 167 0.12 -6.96 11.35
N THR A 168 -0.55 -7.04 12.51
CA THR A 168 -1.60 -8.02 12.77
C THR A 168 -2.78 -7.82 11.82
N ALA A 169 -3.32 -6.60 11.75
CA ALA A 169 -4.44 -6.30 10.86
C ALA A 169 -4.11 -6.60 9.38
N ALA A 170 -2.91 -6.19 8.93
CA ALA A 170 -2.49 -6.47 7.56
C ALA A 170 -2.33 -7.96 7.26
N SER A 171 -1.78 -8.73 8.21
CA SER A 171 -1.59 -10.18 8.07
C SER A 171 -2.93 -10.92 8.06
N GLU A 172 -3.84 -10.56 8.95
CA GLU A 172 -5.18 -11.16 9.03
C GLU A 172 -6.01 -10.86 7.78
N ALA A 173 -6.02 -9.60 7.32
CA ALA A 173 -6.71 -9.21 6.10
C ALA A 173 -6.14 -9.94 4.87
N LEU A 174 -4.82 -10.18 4.83
CA LEU A 174 -4.18 -10.91 3.73
C LEU A 174 -4.54 -12.40 3.76
N ALA A 175 -4.57 -13.02 4.94
CA ALA A 175 -5.04 -14.39 5.13
C ALA A 175 -6.52 -14.54 4.72
N GLN A 176 -7.36 -13.57 5.07
CA GLN A 176 -8.76 -13.53 4.64
C GLN A 176 -8.87 -13.40 3.12
N ALA A 177 -8.10 -12.53 2.49
CA ALA A 177 -8.05 -12.40 1.04
C ALA A 177 -7.56 -13.70 0.35
N ALA A 178 -6.70 -14.48 1.03
CA ALA A 178 -6.21 -15.76 0.52
C ALA A 178 -7.28 -16.85 0.56
N SER A 179 -8.21 -16.80 1.53
CA SER A 179 -9.26 -17.81 1.77
C SER A 179 -10.29 -17.99 0.65
N GLY A 180 -10.28 -17.13 -0.38
CA GLY A 180 -11.19 -17.20 -1.52
C GLY A 180 -12.53 -16.46 -1.34
N LYS A 181 -12.79 -15.90 -0.16
CA LYS A 181 -13.97 -15.05 0.13
C LYS A 181 -13.72 -13.56 -0.11
N TRP A 182 -12.74 -13.25 -0.95
CA TRP A 182 -12.34 -11.87 -1.21
C TRP A 182 -13.22 -11.24 -2.27
N ASP A 183 -13.70 -10.03 -2.02
CA ASP A 183 -14.57 -9.29 -2.93
C ASP A 183 -13.84 -8.64 -4.13
N GLY A 184 -12.52 -8.85 -4.24
CA GLY A 184 -11.71 -8.39 -5.35
C GLY A 184 -11.05 -7.04 -5.14
N ARG A 185 -11.17 -6.42 -3.95
CA ARG A 185 -10.43 -5.20 -3.62
C ARG A 185 -8.92 -5.39 -3.75
N SER A 186 -8.18 -4.30 -3.94
CA SER A 186 -6.72 -4.37 -4.05
C SER A 186 -6.09 -4.77 -2.71
N VAL A 187 -5.26 -5.81 -2.71
CA VAL A 187 -4.46 -6.22 -1.54
C VAL A 187 -3.13 -5.48 -1.43
N THR A 188 -2.76 -4.69 -2.45
CA THR A 188 -1.50 -3.93 -2.49
C THR A 188 -1.24 -3.12 -1.22
N PRO A 189 -2.22 -2.42 -0.62
CA PRO A 189 -1.99 -1.68 0.63
C PRO A 189 -1.51 -2.55 1.79
N LEU A 190 -1.92 -3.82 1.86
CA LEU A 190 -1.46 -4.76 2.90
C LEU A 190 0.04 -5.04 2.77
N PHE A 191 0.50 -5.31 1.54
CA PHE A 191 1.92 -5.54 1.27
C PHE A 191 2.78 -4.31 1.54
N GLU A 192 2.24 -3.12 1.30
CA GLU A 192 2.91 -1.87 1.68
C GLU A 192 3.07 -1.72 3.19
N VAL A 193 2.03 -2.02 3.98
CA VAL A 193 2.09 -2.00 5.46
C VAL A 193 3.11 -3.01 5.97
N LEU A 194 3.04 -4.25 5.46
CA LEU A 194 3.98 -5.32 5.83
C LEU A 194 5.43 -4.97 5.45
N GLN A 195 5.65 -4.36 4.28
CA GLN A 195 6.98 -3.91 3.87
C GLN A 195 7.50 -2.77 4.75
N LYS A 196 6.67 -1.75 4.99
CA LYS A 196 7.07 -0.52 5.70
C LYS A 196 7.36 -0.76 7.17
N TYR A 197 6.51 -1.55 7.83
CA TYR A 197 6.57 -1.74 9.28
C TYR A 197 7.05 -3.13 9.68
N GLY A 198 7.18 -4.10 8.76
CA GLY A 198 7.48 -5.49 9.11
C GLY A 198 8.89 -5.73 9.67
N ASP A 199 9.09 -6.93 10.18
CA ASP A 199 10.39 -7.51 10.55
C ASP A 199 10.36 -9.02 10.23
N GLN A 200 11.16 -9.82 10.94
CA GLN A 200 11.16 -11.28 10.80
C GLN A 200 9.77 -11.92 11.02
N SER A 201 8.89 -11.33 11.83
CA SER A 201 7.55 -11.87 12.13
C SER A 201 6.65 -11.99 10.90
N VAL A 202 6.82 -11.13 9.89
CA VAL A 202 5.97 -11.11 8.69
C VAL A 202 6.54 -11.94 7.54
N VAL A 203 7.77 -12.45 7.66
CA VAL A 203 8.45 -13.17 6.57
C VAL A 203 7.65 -14.40 6.14
N ASN A 204 7.15 -15.18 7.10
CA ASN A 204 6.34 -16.38 6.80
C ASN A 204 5.01 -16.02 6.11
N VAL A 205 4.37 -14.92 6.53
CA VAL A 205 3.13 -14.42 5.91
C VAL A 205 3.37 -14.03 4.45
N LEU A 206 4.45 -13.30 4.19
CA LEU A 206 4.84 -12.87 2.84
C LEU A 206 5.22 -14.05 1.95
N GLU A 207 5.96 -15.02 2.48
CA GLU A 207 6.31 -16.25 1.76
C GLU A 207 5.07 -17.03 1.34
N GLN A 208 4.17 -17.32 2.29
CA GLN A 208 2.94 -18.08 2.00
C GLN A 208 2.06 -17.35 0.97
N SER A 209 2.04 -16.03 1.04
CA SER A 209 1.29 -15.18 0.11
C SER A 209 1.88 -15.18 -1.30
N ALA A 210 3.16 -15.56 -1.48
CA ALA A 210 3.81 -15.56 -2.78
C ALA A 210 3.18 -16.54 -3.77
N GLY A 211 2.49 -17.58 -3.30
CA GLY A 211 1.76 -18.51 -4.17
C GLY A 211 0.63 -17.84 -4.97
N LYS A 212 0.01 -16.79 -4.42
CA LYS A 212 -1.10 -16.06 -5.06
C LYS A 212 -0.68 -14.67 -5.54
N TRP A 213 0.24 -14.02 -4.84
CA TRP A 213 0.68 -12.65 -5.09
C TRP A 213 2.20 -12.54 -5.13
N ASN A 214 2.85 -13.43 -5.88
CA ASN A 214 4.31 -13.51 -6.01
C ASN A 214 5.01 -12.16 -6.15
N TYR A 215 4.55 -11.29 -7.06
CA TYR A 215 5.14 -9.96 -7.29
C TYR A 215 5.09 -9.06 -6.06
N TYR A 216 3.97 -9.04 -5.33
CA TYR A 216 3.84 -8.20 -4.15
C TYR A 216 4.62 -8.77 -2.97
N SER A 217 4.56 -10.09 -2.77
CA SER A 217 5.31 -10.78 -1.73
C SER A 217 6.81 -10.61 -1.87
N THR A 218 7.38 -10.85 -3.06
CA THR A 218 8.83 -10.74 -3.25
C THR A 218 9.33 -9.30 -3.19
N LEU A 219 8.51 -8.34 -3.65
CA LEU A 219 8.81 -6.91 -3.47
C LEU A 219 8.78 -6.51 -2.00
N ALA A 220 7.79 -6.97 -1.23
CA ALA A 220 7.71 -6.72 0.20
C ALA A 220 8.92 -7.33 0.93
N LEU A 221 9.25 -8.60 0.66
CA LEU A 221 10.43 -9.28 1.23
C LEU A 221 11.73 -8.53 0.95
N ALA A 222 11.93 -8.05 -0.28
CA ALA A 222 13.12 -7.31 -0.67
C ALA A 222 13.26 -5.94 0.03
N GLY A 223 12.12 -5.35 0.43
CA GLY A 223 12.07 -4.04 1.07
C GLY A 223 11.85 -4.08 2.58
N LEU A 224 11.85 -5.25 3.21
CA LEU A 224 11.74 -5.34 4.66
C LEU A 224 12.92 -4.64 5.33
N PRO A 225 12.69 -3.94 6.47
CA PRO A 225 13.75 -3.34 7.27
C PRO A 225 14.85 -4.34 7.61
N ASP A 226 16.08 -3.83 7.69
CA ASP A 226 17.28 -4.60 8.03
C ASP A 226 17.56 -5.83 7.14
N GLY A 227 16.91 -5.90 5.98
CA GLY A 227 17.05 -7.02 5.06
C GLY A 227 16.40 -8.31 5.57
N ALA A 228 15.42 -8.20 6.48
CA ALA A 228 14.81 -9.36 7.13
C ALA A 228 14.25 -10.42 6.16
N GLY A 229 13.75 -9.99 4.98
CA GLY A 229 13.22 -10.88 3.95
C GLY A 229 14.24 -11.41 2.96
N ILE A 230 15.50 -10.95 2.98
CA ILE A 230 16.52 -11.35 2.00
C ILE A 230 16.80 -12.86 2.02
N PRO A 231 16.94 -13.54 3.17
CA PRO A 231 17.17 -15.00 3.17
C PRO A 231 16.05 -15.79 2.48
N THR A 232 14.80 -15.40 2.72
CA THR A 232 13.62 -15.99 2.06
C THR A 232 13.61 -15.68 0.58
N LEU A 233 13.91 -14.43 0.18
CA LEU A 233 13.99 -14.05 -1.22
C LEU A 233 15.08 -14.81 -1.99
N VAL A 234 16.23 -15.04 -1.37
CA VAL A 234 17.33 -15.86 -1.92
C VAL A 234 16.84 -17.28 -2.18
N ARG A 235 16.18 -17.91 -1.20
CA ARG A 235 15.63 -19.26 -1.37
C ARG A 235 14.58 -19.32 -2.47
N LEU A 236 13.68 -18.34 -2.54
CA LEU A 236 12.67 -18.26 -3.60
C LEU A 236 13.30 -18.08 -5.00
N ALA A 237 14.41 -17.36 -5.10
CA ALA A 237 15.15 -17.20 -6.36
C ALA A 237 15.90 -18.47 -6.77
N GLN A 238 16.26 -19.33 -5.81
CA GLN A 238 16.93 -20.60 -6.06
C GLN A 238 15.96 -21.75 -6.31
N ASP A 239 14.67 -21.60 -6.01
CA ASP A 239 13.68 -22.66 -6.14
C ASP A 239 13.36 -22.95 -7.62
N PRO A 240 13.68 -24.15 -8.14
CA PRO A 240 13.39 -24.53 -9.52
C PRO A 240 11.89 -24.54 -9.86
N ALA A 241 11.03 -24.85 -8.87
CA ALA A 241 9.58 -24.89 -9.06
C ALA A 241 9.01 -23.50 -9.30
N ILE A 242 9.61 -22.47 -8.69
CA ILE A 242 9.12 -21.10 -8.76
C ILE A 242 9.78 -20.37 -9.94
N THR A 243 11.08 -20.57 -10.20
CA THR A 243 11.80 -20.01 -11.38
C THR A 243 11.25 -20.49 -12.73
N GLY A 244 10.50 -21.59 -12.75
CA GLY A 244 9.75 -22.05 -13.93
C GLY A 244 8.51 -21.20 -14.26
N VAL A 245 7.92 -20.50 -13.29
CA VAL A 245 6.66 -19.76 -13.43
C VAL A 245 6.86 -18.41 -14.13
N GLY A 246 6.00 -18.08 -15.11
CA GLY A 246 6.06 -16.81 -15.83
C GLY A 246 7.41 -16.64 -16.55
N ASN A 247 8.11 -15.52 -16.34
CA ASN A 247 9.46 -15.28 -16.85
C ASN A 247 10.58 -15.77 -15.91
N GLY A 248 10.24 -16.36 -14.76
CA GLY A 248 11.21 -16.85 -13.78
C GLY A 248 11.97 -15.75 -13.03
N ASP A 249 11.58 -14.49 -13.17
CA ASP A 249 12.32 -13.32 -12.67
C ASP A 249 11.70 -12.67 -11.41
N PHE A 250 10.56 -13.17 -10.93
CA PHE A 250 9.77 -12.53 -9.87
C PHE A 250 10.52 -12.43 -8.53
N ALA A 251 11.45 -13.34 -8.21
CA ALA A 251 12.34 -13.24 -7.05
C ALA A 251 13.72 -12.67 -7.41
N LEU A 252 14.23 -12.98 -8.59
CA LEU A 252 15.53 -12.50 -9.09
C LEU A 252 15.58 -10.98 -9.23
N ARG A 253 14.50 -10.36 -9.71
CA ARG A 253 14.43 -8.92 -9.95
C ARG A 253 14.41 -8.13 -8.63
N PRO A 254 13.55 -8.42 -7.65
CA PRO A 254 13.66 -7.81 -6.31
C PRO A 254 14.99 -8.10 -5.63
N LEU A 255 15.57 -9.29 -5.81
CA LEU A 255 16.89 -9.63 -5.27
C LEU A 255 17.99 -8.73 -5.87
N ALA A 256 17.94 -8.48 -7.18
CA ALA A 256 18.85 -7.56 -7.86
C ALA A 256 18.68 -6.11 -7.42
N GLN A 257 17.44 -5.67 -7.14
CA GLN A 257 17.20 -4.34 -6.56
C GLN A 257 17.81 -4.22 -5.15
N ALA A 258 17.71 -5.28 -4.35
CA ALA A 258 18.25 -5.37 -3.00
C ALA A 258 19.79 -5.46 -2.94
N ALA A 259 20.45 -5.99 -3.98
CA ALA A 259 21.90 -6.22 -4.02
C ALA A 259 22.78 -4.97 -3.84
N MET A 260 22.22 -3.78 -4.08
CA MET A 260 22.93 -2.51 -3.80
C MET A 260 22.99 -2.21 -2.31
N GLN A 261 21.95 -2.59 -1.55
CA GLN A 261 21.79 -2.25 -0.14
C GLN A 261 22.21 -3.40 0.78
N PHE A 262 21.98 -4.65 0.37
CA PHE A 262 22.19 -5.84 1.19
C PHE A 262 23.30 -6.73 0.59
N PRO A 263 24.46 -6.88 1.26
CA PRO A 263 25.56 -7.72 0.79
C PRO A 263 25.15 -9.18 0.55
N GLU A 264 24.25 -9.73 1.37
CA GLU A 264 23.75 -11.10 1.23
C GLU A 264 23.00 -11.29 -0.09
N ALA A 265 22.16 -10.32 -0.47
CA ALA A 265 21.46 -10.33 -1.75
C ALA A 265 22.44 -10.28 -2.94
N ARG A 266 23.50 -9.47 -2.81
CA ARG A 266 24.57 -9.37 -3.80
C ARG A 266 25.30 -10.71 -3.98
N THR A 267 25.73 -11.32 -2.88
CA THR A 267 26.44 -12.61 -2.89
C THR A 267 25.58 -13.68 -3.52
N ALA A 268 24.31 -13.80 -3.12
CA ALA A 268 23.40 -14.78 -3.69
C ALA A 268 23.17 -14.58 -5.19
N LEU A 269 23.05 -13.33 -5.65
CA LEU A 269 22.90 -13.03 -7.08
C LEU A 269 24.16 -13.40 -7.88
N MET A 270 25.35 -13.10 -7.33
CA MET A 270 26.63 -13.48 -7.95
C MET A 270 26.80 -14.99 -8.01
N ASP A 271 26.44 -15.72 -6.96
CA ASP A 271 26.50 -17.18 -6.93
C ASP A 271 25.58 -17.79 -7.99
N GLN A 272 24.35 -17.29 -8.12
CA GLN A 272 23.42 -17.74 -9.17
C GLN A 272 23.95 -17.45 -10.58
N ALA A 273 24.59 -16.30 -10.81
CA ALA A 273 25.24 -15.98 -12.08
C ALA A 273 26.40 -16.94 -12.39
N LYS A 274 27.26 -17.19 -11.39
CA LYS A 274 28.42 -18.07 -11.50
C LYS A 274 28.02 -19.52 -11.77
N LEU A 275 26.95 -19.98 -11.14
CA LEU A 275 26.41 -21.33 -11.29
C LEU A 275 25.52 -21.49 -12.53
N ASN A 276 25.37 -20.43 -13.34
CA ASN A 276 24.48 -20.39 -14.50
C ASN A 276 23.02 -20.78 -14.15
N GLN A 277 22.56 -20.34 -12.98
CA GLN A 277 21.21 -20.60 -12.46
C GLN A 277 20.21 -19.49 -12.78
N ILE A 278 20.69 -18.33 -13.25
CA ILE A 278 19.82 -17.26 -13.76
C ILE A 278 19.34 -17.66 -15.16
N PRO A 279 18.03 -17.86 -15.39
CA PRO A 279 17.52 -18.22 -16.71
C PRO A 279 17.81 -17.14 -17.75
N ASP A 280 18.08 -17.54 -19.00
CA ASP A 280 18.42 -16.60 -20.08
C ASP A 280 17.38 -15.47 -20.25
N ARG A 281 16.10 -15.82 -20.11
CA ARG A 281 14.96 -14.89 -20.16
C ARG A 281 14.88 -13.89 -19.00
N ALA A 282 15.51 -14.18 -17.86
CA ALA A 282 15.48 -13.35 -16.67
C ALA A 282 16.59 -12.29 -16.65
N TRP A 283 17.68 -12.51 -17.41
CA TRP A 283 18.82 -11.59 -17.48
C TRP A 283 18.46 -10.14 -17.83
N PRO A 284 17.58 -9.85 -18.80
CA PRO A 284 17.17 -8.48 -19.07
C PRO A 284 16.58 -7.79 -17.84
N ALA A 285 15.68 -8.46 -17.11
CA ALA A 285 15.05 -7.91 -15.92
C ALA A 285 16.06 -7.69 -14.77
N VAL A 286 16.95 -8.66 -14.53
CA VAL A 286 18.02 -8.56 -13.53
C VAL A 286 18.95 -7.39 -13.86
N ALA A 287 19.42 -7.30 -15.10
CA ALA A 287 20.35 -6.25 -15.53
C ALA A 287 19.71 -4.86 -15.45
N THR A 288 18.44 -4.73 -15.86
CA THR A 288 17.67 -3.47 -15.74
C THR A 288 17.50 -3.03 -14.28
N SER A 289 17.34 -3.97 -13.34
CA SER A 289 17.30 -3.64 -11.91
C SER A 289 18.65 -3.24 -11.32
N LEU A 290 19.74 -3.88 -11.74
CA LEU A 290 21.10 -3.44 -11.39
C LEU A 290 21.39 -2.04 -11.95
N ALA A 291 20.90 -1.77 -13.16
CA ALA A 291 20.91 -0.45 -13.79
C ALA A 291 19.91 0.54 -13.15
N GLY A 292 19.33 0.23 -11.99
CA GLY A 292 18.55 1.16 -11.18
C GLY A 292 17.12 1.38 -11.62
N THR A 293 16.55 0.45 -12.39
CA THR A 293 15.10 0.42 -12.63
C THR A 293 14.43 -0.39 -11.51
N TYR A 294 13.59 0.27 -10.74
CA TYR A 294 12.93 -0.33 -9.59
C TYR A 294 11.49 -0.73 -9.91
N ILE A 295 11.10 -1.93 -9.50
CA ILE A 295 9.69 -2.27 -9.35
C ILE A 295 9.15 -1.53 -8.14
N GLN A 296 7.97 -0.96 -8.28
CA GLN A 296 7.22 -0.32 -7.22
C GLN A 296 5.78 -0.84 -7.24
N TYR A 297 5.06 -0.67 -6.13
CA TYR A 297 3.61 -0.76 -6.18
C TYR A 297 3.06 0.40 -7.02
N GLY A 298 1.95 0.18 -7.73
CA GLY A 298 1.40 1.20 -8.64
C GLY A 298 0.97 2.48 -7.92
N ASN A 299 0.19 2.35 -6.84
CA ASN A 299 -0.26 3.46 -6.01
C ASN A 299 0.35 3.35 -4.62
N GLN A 300 1.47 4.03 -4.37
CA GLN A 300 2.18 3.94 -3.09
C GLN A 300 1.64 4.94 -2.07
N LEU A 301 1.04 4.42 -1.00
CA LEU A 301 0.61 5.23 0.14
C LEU A 301 1.79 5.71 0.98
N PHE A 302 2.83 4.90 1.14
CA PHE A 302 4.01 5.23 1.95
C PHE A 302 5.14 5.90 1.15
N GLY A 303 4.88 6.26 -0.11
CA GLY A 303 5.86 6.84 -1.01
C GLY A 303 6.75 5.81 -1.69
N SER A 304 7.64 6.30 -2.55
CA SER A 304 8.58 5.46 -3.30
C SER A 304 9.68 4.89 -2.41
N THR A 305 9.80 3.56 -2.40
CA THR A 305 10.96 2.85 -1.88
C THR A 305 12.14 2.82 -2.86
N ALA A 306 11.97 3.29 -4.10
CA ALA A 306 13.10 3.43 -5.00
C ALA A 306 13.98 4.61 -4.58
N PRO A 307 15.32 4.45 -4.64
CA PRO A 307 16.25 5.53 -4.41
C PRO A 307 16.09 6.65 -5.45
N PRO A 308 16.61 7.85 -5.17
CA PRO A 308 16.49 9.02 -6.05
C PRO A 308 16.90 8.72 -7.50
N VAL A 309 16.20 9.35 -8.45
CA VAL A 309 16.47 9.20 -9.90
C VAL A 309 17.80 9.86 -10.30
N VAL A 310 18.27 10.82 -9.51
CA VAL A 310 19.59 11.46 -9.67
C VAL A 310 20.58 10.76 -8.74
N TRP A 311 21.51 10.03 -9.32
CA TRP A 311 22.57 9.34 -8.58
C TRP A 311 23.79 10.23 -8.42
N SER A 312 24.44 10.16 -7.27
CA SER A 312 25.78 10.70 -7.11
C SER A 312 26.78 9.92 -7.98
N ASN A 313 27.93 10.54 -8.28
CA ASN A 313 29.01 9.85 -8.99
C ASN A 313 29.43 8.57 -8.25
N ASP A 314 29.44 8.57 -6.91
CA ASP A 314 29.74 7.39 -6.11
C ASP A 314 28.71 6.29 -6.28
N GLN A 315 27.41 6.63 -6.28
CA GLN A 315 26.34 5.67 -6.52
C GLN A 315 26.41 5.07 -7.94
N ILE A 316 26.75 5.89 -8.94
CA ILE A 316 26.99 5.42 -10.31
C ILE A 316 28.17 4.44 -10.33
N ASN A 317 29.30 4.82 -9.73
CA ASN A 317 30.51 3.99 -9.70
C ASN A 317 30.28 2.65 -8.96
N GLN A 318 29.54 2.66 -7.84
CA GLN A 318 29.18 1.44 -7.12
C GLN A 318 28.34 0.49 -7.98
N ARG A 319 27.38 1.00 -8.75
CA ARG A 319 26.57 0.19 -9.68
C ARG A 319 27.40 -0.38 -10.82
N VAL A 320 28.28 0.44 -11.42
CA VAL A 320 29.20 -0.04 -12.47
C VAL A 320 30.09 -1.15 -11.92
N ALA A 321 30.66 -0.97 -10.73
CA ALA A 321 31.49 -1.99 -10.09
C ALA A 321 30.73 -3.30 -9.84
N LEU A 322 29.47 -3.24 -9.39
CA LEU A 322 28.64 -4.43 -9.21
C LEU A 322 28.34 -5.13 -10.55
N ILE A 323 28.02 -4.37 -11.60
CA ILE A 323 27.78 -4.93 -12.93
C ILE A 323 29.06 -5.57 -13.49
N ASP A 324 30.23 -4.94 -13.30
CA ASP A 324 31.52 -5.48 -13.72
C ASP A 324 31.88 -6.77 -12.97
N GLN A 325 31.56 -6.86 -11.67
CA GLN A 325 31.69 -8.10 -10.90
C GLN A 325 30.80 -9.22 -11.46
N MET A 326 29.54 -8.91 -11.77
CA MET A 326 28.60 -9.87 -12.37
C MET A 326 29.07 -10.33 -13.76
N LEU A 327 29.60 -9.43 -14.58
CA LEU A 327 30.21 -9.75 -15.87
C LEU A 327 31.41 -10.69 -15.74
N GLY A 328 32.21 -10.53 -14.68
CA GLY A 328 33.37 -11.38 -14.42
C GLY A 328 33.04 -12.81 -13.99
N VAL A 329 31.83 -13.07 -13.50
CA VAL A 329 31.43 -14.40 -13.00
C VAL A 329 30.41 -15.11 -13.89
N THR A 330 29.65 -14.38 -14.71
CA THR A 330 28.64 -15.00 -15.59
C THR A 330 29.28 -15.72 -16.78
N THR A 331 28.76 -16.91 -17.09
CA THR A 331 29.10 -17.65 -18.31
C THR A 331 27.97 -17.66 -19.33
N SER A 332 26.80 -17.08 -19.00
CA SER A 332 25.66 -16.97 -19.92
C SER A 332 25.92 -15.86 -20.96
N PRO A 333 25.85 -16.17 -22.27
CA PRO A 333 25.94 -15.15 -23.31
C PRO A 333 24.82 -14.10 -23.20
N ALA A 334 23.60 -14.54 -22.86
CA ALA A 334 22.46 -13.64 -22.64
C ALA A 334 22.72 -12.71 -21.43
N GLY A 335 23.29 -13.26 -20.35
CA GLY A 335 23.69 -12.48 -19.18
C GLY A 335 24.77 -11.47 -19.48
N ALA A 336 25.83 -11.86 -20.18
CA ALA A 336 26.91 -10.97 -20.59
C ALA A 336 26.37 -9.79 -21.43
N GLN A 337 25.52 -10.08 -22.42
CA GLN A 337 24.93 -9.05 -23.26
C GLN A 337 24.02 -8.09 -22.47
N ALA A 338 23.16 -8.62 -21.60
CA ALA A 338 22.25 -7.82 -20.79
C ALA A 338 23.01 -6.91 -19.81
N LEU A 339 24.05 -7.44 -19.15
CA LEU A 339 24.88 -6.69 -18.22
C LEU A 339 25.73 -5.61 -18.92
N GLN A 340 26.25 -5.87 -20.12
CA GLN A 340 26.94 -4.85 -20.92
C GLN A 340 26.01 -3.69 -21.28
N ASN A 341 24.77 -3.99 -21.67
CA ASN A 341 23.75 -2.98 -21.95
C ASN A 341 23.42 -2.15 -20.69
N ALA A 342 23.22 -2.82 -19.56
CA ALA A 342 23.00 -2.17 -18.26
C ALA A 342 24.16 -1.26 -17.86
N ARG A 343 25.41 -1.74 -18.01
CA ARG A 343 26.62 -0.95 -17.76
C ARG A 343 26.64 0.33 -18.59
N ALA A 344 26.37 0.23 -19.89
CA ALA A 344 26.32 1.39 -20.78
C ALA A 344 25.25 2.41 -20.35
N GLN A 345 24.07 1.94 -19.93
CA GLN A 345 23.00 2.81 -19.42
C GLN A 345 23.42 3.55 -18.13
N VAL A 346 24.12 2.87 -17.22
CA VAL A 346 24.59 3.47 -15.96
C VAL A 346 25.70 4.49 -16.21
N VAL A 347 26.68 4.17 -17.05
CA VAL A 347 27.79 5.08 -17.41
C VAL A 347 27.28 6.33 -18.12
N ALA A 348 26.24 6.21 -18.96
CA ALA A 348 25.64 7.35 -19.65
C ALA A 348 25.02 8.40 -18.71
N LYS A 349 24.85 8.08 -17.41
CA LYS A 349 24.36 9.02 -16.39
C LYS A 349 25.47 9.85 -15.74
N LEU A 350 26.75 9.57 -16.00
CA LEU A 350 27.84 10.41 -15.52
C LEU A 350 27.77 11.80 -16.17
N PRO A 351 28.06 12.89 -15.43
CA PRO A 351 28.20 14.20 -16.03
C PRO A 351 29.23 14.17 -17.16
N ARG A 352 28.91 14.76 -18.31
CA ARG A 352 29.91 15.01 -19.36
C ARG A 352 30.90 16.04 -18.82
N GLN A 353 32.18 15.66 -18.77
CA GLN A 353 33.27 16.54 -18.38
C GLN A 353 33.51 17.64 -19.41
#